data_AF-A0A2H0YVP2-F1
#
_entry.id   AF-A0A2H0YVP2-F1
#
_cell.length_a   1.000
_cell.length_b   1.000
_cell.length_c   1.000
_cell.angle_alpha   90.00
_cell.angle_beta   90.00
_cell.angle_gamma   90.00
#
_symmetry.space_group_name_H-M   'P 1'
#
loop_
_entity.id
_entity.type
_entity.pdbx_description
1 polymer ?
#
loop_
_entity_poly.entity_id
_entity_poly.type
_entity_poly.pdbx_seq_one_letter_code
_entity_poly.pdbx_strand_id
1 'polypeptide(L)'
;FDTEFSKLKESQITDQLGRFGFIVEPGDYTLNVEHEGYLFPSKLTHLHSFETPEYLGGVIHIDSKKNPNINVTIPMDPTTDQIKKQVLVWKRIRDFLLAFLERINWPMLVIGILVSLWAVTIVPETINVLMLLLYIFLTVLKVVRLKLTVKSFGTVIDAETHAPLGIAAVRVFDAKRKAMVTTRITNEEGKFSALIQPGDYYLIVTKSGYEPQQTGSLKLSKTETLAMDVELKKAQRDLHEGGMQLPPSMNPPSAQTSTEETKTESE
;
A
#
# COMPACT_ATOMS: atom_id res chain seq x y z
N PHE A 1 16.60 14.40 13.93
CA PHE A 1 17.34 14.31 15.20
C PHE A 1 18.00 12.95 15.29
N ASP A 2 19.21 12.92 15.82
CA ASP A 2 19.91 11.68 16.18
C ASP A 2 19.24 11.05 17.41
N THR A 3 18.86 9.77 17.36
CA THR A 3 18.16 9.14 18.50
C THR A 3 19.08 8.89 19.70
N GLU A 4 20.39 8.77 19.51
CA GLU A 4 21.33 8.46 20.58
C GLU A 4 21.58 9.68 21.50
N PHE A 5 21.59 10.88 20.93
CA PHE A 5 21.88 12.12 21.67
C PHE A 5 20.75 13.17 21.61
N SER A 6 19.61 12.86 20.99
CA SER A 6 18.54 13.84 20.69
C SER A 6 19.07 15.13 20.05
N LYS A 7 20.15 15.00 19.27
CA LYS A 7 20.86 16.15 18.69
C LYS A 7 20.22 16.52 17.35
N LEU A 8 19.96 17.81 17.15
CA LEU A 8 19.55 18.33 15.86
C LEU A 8 20.71 18.14 14.86
N LYS A 9 20.46 17.41 13.77
CA LYS A 9 21.42 17.20 12.69
C LYS A 9 21.20 18.21 11.57
N GLU A 10 19.96 18.33 11.12
CA GLU A 10 19.58 19.20 10.02
C GLU A 10 18.10 19.63 10.19
N SER A 11 17.76 20.80 9.65
CA SER A 11 16.41 21.35 9.60
C SER A 11 16.19 21.99 8.24
N GLN A 12 15.05 21.74 7.62
CA GLN A 12 14.70 22.26 6.30
C GLN A 12 13.21 22.64 6.26
N ILE A 13 12.89 23.70 5.52
CA ILE A 13 11.52 24.08 5.21
C ILE A 13 11.14 23.44 3.87
N THR A 14 10.00 22.77 3.80
CA THR A 14 9.48 22.15 2.58
C THR A 14 9.09 23.20 1.54
N ASP A 15 9.13 22.83 0.26
CA ASP A 15 8.62 23.70 -0.80
C ASP A 15 7.08 23.76 -0.85
N GLN A 16 6.52 24.55 -1.78
CA GLN A 16 5.07 24.68 -1.96
C GLN A 16 4.36 23.36 -2.34
N LEU A 17 5.11 22.35 -2.78
CA LEU A 17 4.60 21.02 -3.12
C LEU A 17 4.84 20.01 -1.99
N GLY A 18 5.36 20.44 -0.84
CA GLY A 18 5.64 19.60 0.32
C GLY A 18 6.88 18.72 0.17
N ARG A 19 7.76 18.98 -0.80
CA ARG A 19 8.96 18.18 -1.03
C ARG A 19 10.07 18.59 -0.06
N PHE A 20 10.76 17.59 0.48
CA PHE A 20 11.95 17.73 1.31
C PHE A 20 12.91 16.57 1.02
N GLY A 21 14.16 16.71 1.46
CA GLY A 21 15.13 15.62 1.34
C GLY A 21 16.30 15.83 2.29
N PHE A 22 16.57 14.81 3.10
CA PHE A 22 17.73 14.77 3.98
C PHE A 22 18.69 13.68 3.51
N ILE A 23 19.96 14.02 3.43
CA ILE A 23 21.05 13.08 3.17
C ILE A 23 21.82 12.96 4.48
N VAL A 24 21.65 11.83 5.15
CA VAL A 24 22.22 11.60 6.48
C VAL A 24 23.14 10.40 6.46
N GLU A 25 24.11 10.40 7.38
CA GLU A 25 24.98 9.25 7.59
C GLU A 25 24.17 8.06 8.12
N PRO A 26 24.64 6.82 7.94
CA PRO A 26 23.96 5.63 8.46
C PRO A 26 23.75 5.71 9.98
N GLY A 27 22.54 5.42 10.44
CA GLY A 27 22.16 5.55 11.84
C GLY A 27 20.64 5.63 12.04
N ASP A 28 20.24 5.84 13.29
CA ASP A 28 18.84 5.95 13.71
C ASP A 28 18.42 7.41 13.87
N TYR A 29 17.32 7.77 13.20
CA TYR A 29 16.84 9.14 13.16
C TYR A 29 15.36 9.25 13.48
N THR A 30 14.99 10.37 14.11
CA THR A 30 13.61 10.81 14.30
C THR A 30 13.38 12.15 13.60
N LEU A 31 12.22 12.32 12.98
CA LEU A 31 11.83 13.58 12.35
C LEU A 31 10.82 14.29 13.27
N ASN A 32 11.09 15.55 13.58
CA ASN A 32 10.10 16.44 14.17
C ASN A 32 9.54 17.31 13.04
N VAL A 33 8.20 17.38 12.94
CA VAL A 33 7.53 18.13 11.88
C VAL A 33 6.48 19.04 12.51
N GLU A 34 6.61 20.33 12.23
CA GLU A 34 5.72 21.36 12.72
C GLU A 34 5.18 22.16 11.55
N HIS A 35 3.86 22.34 11.52
CA HIS A 35 3.21 23.19 10.53
C HIS A 35 2.02 23.89 11.18
N GLU A 36 1.93 25.21 10.98
CA GLU A 36 0.86 26.01 11.55
C GLU A 36 -0.51 25.50 11.05
N GLY A 37 -1.43 25.25 11.97
CA GLY A 37 -2.77 24.78 11.63
C GLY A 37 -2.86 23.31 11.23
N TYR A 38 -1.79 22.51 11.37
CA TYR A 38 -1.81 21.06 11.14
C TYR A 38 -1.29 20.29 12.37
N LEU A 39 -1.78 19.07 12.53
CA LEU A 39 -1.44 18.14 13.61
C LEU A 39 -0.68 16.95 13.03
N PHE A 40 0.40 16.60 13.70
CA PHE A 40 1.20 15.40 13.44
C PHE A 40 1.30 14.57 14.74
N PRO A 41 1.24 13.23 14.66
CA PRO A 41 0.95 12.42 13.48
C PRO A 41 -0.52 12.50 13.04
N SER A 42 -0.77 12.28 11.74
CA SER A 42 -2.15 12.19 11.20
C SER A 42 -2.92 11.03 11.87
N LYS A 43 -4.17 11.30 12.23
CA LYS A 43 -5.15 10.33 12.76
C LYS A 43 -6.25 10.00 11.74
N LEU A 44 -6.47 10.87 10.75
CA LEU A 44 -7.55 10.72 9.76
C LEU A 44 -7.10 9.97 8.51
N THR A 45 -5.80 9.97 8.22
CA THR A 45 -5.30 9.60 6.91
C THR A 45 -4.13 8.64 7.01
N HIS A 46 -4.38 7.38 6.67
CA HIS A 46 -3.36 6.49 6.12
C HIS A 46 -3.41 6.66 4.60
N LEU A 47 -2.64 7.61 4.08
CA LEU A 47 -2.35 7.69 2.66
C LEU A 47 -1.41 6.53 2.36
N HIS A 48 -1.97 5.37 2.00
CA HIS A 48 -1.18 4.32 1.35
C HIS A 48 -0.63 4.86 0.02
N SER A 49 0.45 5.64 0.09
CA SER A 49 1.25 6.06 -1.03
C SER A 49 2.06 4.85 -1.42
N PHE A 50 1.76 4.29 -2.59
CA PHE A 50 2.45 3.10 -3.09
C PHE A 50 3.92 3.34 -3.43
N GLU A 51 4.37 4.60 -3.42
CA GLU A 51 5.72 5.01 -3.83
C GLU A 51 6.65 5.31 -2.66
N THR A 52 6.13 5.78 -1.51
CA THR A 52 6.95 6.15 -0.34
C THR A 52 6.28 5.71 0.97
N PRO A 53 7.03 5.13 1.91
CA PRO A 53 6.50 4.74 3.21
C PRO A 53 6.04 5.97 4.01
N GLU A 54 4.95 5.81 4.77
CA GLU A 54 4.44 6.86 5.65
C GLU A 54 5.23 6.91 6.96
N TYR A 55 5.54 8.13 7.40
CA TYR A 55 6.17 8.38 8.69
C TYR A 55 5.16 8.92 9.70
N LEU A 56 4.94 8.20 10.79
CA LEU A 56 3.97 8.52 11.86
C LEU A 56 4.64 8.84 13.21
N GLY A 57 5.94 9.18 13.20
CA GLY A 57 6.69 9.55 14.42
C GLY A 57 7.52 8.42 15.02
N GLY A 58 7.91 7.42 14.23
CA GLY A 58 8.78 6.31 14.67
C GLY A 58 10.28 6.59 14.50
N VAL A 59 11.11 5.56 14.70
CA VAL A 59 12.54 5.62 14.37
C VAL A 59 12.74 5.19 12.91
N ILE A 60 13.54 5.96 12.16
CA ILE A 60 13.94 5.64 10.80
C ILE A 60 15.37 5.09 10.86
N HIS A 61 15.54 3.83 10.46
CA HIS A 61 16.84 3.18 10.35
C HIS A 61 17.43 3.38 8.95
N ILE A 62 18.62 3.97 8.86
CA ILE A 62 19.32 4.19 7.58
C ILE A 62 20.54 3.27 7.49
N ASP A 63 20.44 2.26 6.61
CA ASP A 63 21.52 1.32 6.32
C ASP A 63 22.53 1.88 5.31
N SER A 64 23.84 1.70 5.55
CA SER A 64 24.91 2.13 4.64
C SER A 64 24.86 1.52 3.23
N LYS A 65 24.03 0.50 2.99
CA LYS A 65 23.97 -0.26 1.73
C LYS A 65 22.75 0.06 0.83
N LYS A 66 21.76 0.85 1.29
CA LYS A 66 20.42 0.91 0.66
C LYS A 66 19.87 2.29 0.27
N ASN A 67 20.72 3.32 0.26
CA ASN A 67 20.49 4.74 -0.06
C ASN A 67 20.53 5.62 1.20
N PRO A 68 21.37 6.67 1.25
CA PRO A 68 21.49 7.57 2.40
C PRO A 68 20.36 8.63 2.48
N ASN A 69 19.33 8.50 1.64
CA ASN A 69 18.28 9.50 1.50
C ASN A 69 17.03 9.10 2.28
N ILE A 70 16.54 10.00 3.12
CA ILE A 70 15.24 9.84 3.79
C ILE A 70 14.14 10.19 2.77
N ASN A 71 13.44 9.19 2.26
CA ASN A 71 12.33 9.35 1.32
C ASN A 71 11.03 8.78 1.93
N VAL A 72 10.36 9.61 2.73
CA VAL A 72 9.14 9.24 3.45
C VAL A 72 8.05 10.29 3.22
N THR A 73 6.79 9.86 3.21
CA THR A 73 5.65 10.78 3.21
C THR A 73 5.21 11.03 4.65
N ILE A 74 5.00 12.29 5.00
CA ILE A 74 4.60 12.70 6.35
C ILE A 74 3.15 13.21 6.30
N PRO A 75 2.14 12.37 6.58
CA PRO A 75 0.76 12.82 6.59
C PRO A 75 0.49 13.69 7.81
N MET A 76 -0.16 14.84 7.60
CA MET A 76 -0.60 15.76 8.65
C MET A 76 -2.09 16.08 8.48
N ASP A 77 -2.79 16.29 9.60
CA ASP A 77 -4.21 16.61 9.61
C ASP A 77 -4.44 18.10 9.93
N PRO A 78 -5.30 18.83 9.20
CA PRO A 78 -5.60 20.21 9.56
C PRO A 78 -6.29 20.28 10.95
N THR A 79 -5.97 21.28 11.76
CA THR A 79 -6.49 21.44 13.14
C THR A 79 -7.93 21.94 13.14
N THR A 80 -8.29 22.80 12.18
CA THR A 80 -9.59 23.47 12.10
C THR A 80 -10.72 22.51 11.70
N ASP A 81 -11.70 22.32 12.59
CA ASP A 81 -12.81 21.37 12.41
C ASP A 81 -13.71 21.64 11.18
N GLN A 82 -13.85 22.91 10.81
CA GLN A 82 -14.56 23.35 9.59
C GLN A 82 -13.82 22.91 8.31
N ILE A 83 -12.48 23.02 8.29
CA ILE A 83 -11.65 22.60 7.16
C ILE A 83 -11.66 21.06 7.06
N LYS A 84 -11.64 20.35 8.19
CA LYS A 84 -11.77 18.88 8.24
C LYS A 84 -13.03 18.41 7.53
N LYS A 85 -14.22 18.92 7.92
CA LYS A 85 -15.49 18.46 7.34
C LYS A 85 -15.63 18.83 5.87
N GLN A 86 -15.28 20.05 5.47
CA GLN A 86 -15.42 20.48 4.07
C GLN A 86 -14.46 19.73 3.15
N VAL A 87 -13.18 19.56 3.51
CA VAL A 87 -12.19 18.85 2.68
C VAL A 87 -12.56 17.37 2.53
N LEU A 88 -13.02 16.72 3.62
CA LEU A 88 -13.47 15.32 3.56
C LEU A 88 -14.76 15.13 2.75
N VAL A 89 -15.72 16.05 2.87
CA VAL A 89 -16.97 16.02 2.09
C VAL A 89 -16.69 16.26 0.61
N TRP A 90 -15.90 17.28 0.26
CA TRP A 90 -15.51 17.54 -1.13
C TRP A 90 -14.67 16.41 -1.72
N LYS A 91 -13.76 15.80 -0.96
CA LYS A 91 -13.01 14.61 -1.39
C LYS A 91 -13.96 13.45 -1.65
N ARG A 92 -14.89 13.15 -0.74
CA ARG A 92 -15.89 12.08 -0.91
C ARG A 92 -16.83 12.34 -2.09
N ILE A 93 -17.25 13.59 -2.30
CA ILE A 93 -18.07 13.98 -3.46
C ILE A 93 -17.28 13.84 -4.75
N ARG A 94 -16.04 14.33 -4.81
CA ARG A 94 -15.18 14.21 -6.00
C ARG A 94 -14.89 12.75 -6.33
N ASP A 95 -14.51 11.95 -5.34
CA ASP A 95 -14.16 10.54 -5.53
C ASP A 95 -15.43 9.72 -5.90
N PHE A 96 -16.59 10.04 -5.32
CA PHE A 96 -17.88 9.52 -5.74
C PHE A 96 -18.23 9.93 -7.17
N LEU A 97 -18.06 11.21 -7.52
CA LEU A 97 -18.38 11.75 -8.85
C LEU A 97 -17.48 11.13 -9.93
N LEU A 98 -16.19 10.96 -9.67
CA LEU A 98 -15.25 10.30 -10.57
C LEU A 98 -15.58 8.82 -10.75
N ALA A 99 -15.83 8.09 -9.65
CA ALA A 99 -16.25 6.69 -9.70
C ALA A 99 -17.62 6.52 -10.40
N PHE A 100 -18.53 7.47 -10.20
CA PHE A 100 -19.83 7.52 -10.86
C PHE A 100 -19.68 7.83 -12.35
N LEU A 101 -18.84 8.79 -12.76
CA LEU A 101 -18.53 9.09 -14.16
C LEU A 101 -17.94 7.87 -14.88
N GLU A 102 -17.01 7.15 -14.24
CA GLU A 102 -16.43 5.93 -14.79
C GLU A 102 -17.48 4.82 -14.94
N ARG A 103 -18.39 4.68 -13.97
CA ARG A 103 -19.43 3.64 -13.98
C ARG A 103 -20.61 3.96 -14.89
N ILE A 104 -20.98 5.24 -15.05
CA ILE A 104 -22.10 5.68 -15.89
C ILE A 104 -21.76 5.64 -17.38
N ASN A 105 -20.48 5.69 -17.73
CA ASN A 105 -20.02 5.72 -19.10
C ASN A 105 -20.38 4.43 -19.89
N TRP A 106 -20.61 3.30 -19.21
CA TRP A 106 -21.07 2.07 -19.88
C TRP A 106 -22.59 2.06 -20.16
N PRO A 107 -23.48 2.28 -19.16
CA PRO A 107 -24.91 2.37 -19.41
C PRO A 107 -25.29 3.56 -20.31
N MET A 108 -24.59 4.69 -20.25
CA MET A 108 -24.83 5.84 -21.13
C MET A 108 -24.64 5.49 -22.62
N LEU A 109 -23.60 4.72 -22.95
CA LEU A 109 -23.35 4.28 -24.32
C LEU A 109 -24.40 3.27 -24.78
N VAL A 110 -24.80 2.32 -23.91
CA VAL A 110 -25.85 1.34 -24.22
C VAL A 110 -27.19 2.03 -24.45
N ILE A 111 -27.57 2.97 -23.56
CA ILE A 111 -28.78 3.77 -23.71
C ILE A 111 -28.72 4.61 -24.99
N GLY A 112 -27.57 5.23 -25.30
CA GLY A 112 -27.37 5.96 -26.55
C GLY A 112 -27.56 5.11 -27.81
N ILE A 113 -27.07 3.86 -27.80
CA ILE A 113 -27.29 2.90 -28.89
C ILE A 113 -28.78 2.54 -29.01
N LEU A 114 -29.47 2.29 -27.89
CA LEU A 114 -30.90 1.95 -27.89
C LEU A 114 -31.76 3.09 -28.43
N VAL A 115 -31.50 4.32 -27.96
CA VAL A 115 -32.21 5.53 -28.42
C VAL A 115 -31.92 5.79 -29.90
N SER A 116 -30.66 5.62 -30.33
CA SER A 116 -30.27 5.78 -31.74
C SER A 116 -30.92 4.72 -32.65
N LEU A 117 -30.98 3.47 -32.20
CA LEU A 117 -31.66 2.38 -32.92
C LEU A 117 -33.16 2.68 -33.07
N TRP A 118 -33.80 3.15 -32.00
CA TRP A 118 -35.19 3.58 -32.03
C TRP A 118 -35.42 4.78 -32.97
N ALA A 119 -34.53 5.78 -32.94
CA ALA A 119 -34.60 6.95 -33.81
C ALA A 119 -34.50 6.58 -35.30
N VAL A 120 -33.60 5.66 -35.67
CA VAL A 120 -33.45 5.17 -37.05
C VAL A 120 -34.72 4.44 -37.52
N THR A 121 -35.42 3.72 -36.63
CA THR A 121 -36.67 3.02 -37.01
C THR A 121 -37.85 3.95 -37.27
N ILE A 122 -37.90 5.12 -36.62
CA ILE A 122 -38.99 6.10 -36.81
C ILE A 122 -38.66 7.06 -37.95
N VAL A 123 -37.40 7.52 -38.02
CA VAL A 123 -36.92 8.53 -38.96
C VAL A 123 -35.59 8.04 -39.56
N PRO A 124 -35.62 7.31 -40.69
CA PRO A 124 -34.43 6.75 -41.33
C PRO A 124 -33.67 7.82 -42.14
N GLU A 125 -33.32 8.92 -41.49
CA GLU A 125 -32.51 9.99 -42.07
C GLU A 125 -31.03 9.63 -42.03
N THR A 126 -30.27 10.13 -43.01
CA THR A 126 -28.82 9.91 -43.12
C THR A 126 -28.08 10.33 -41.84
N ILE A 127 -28.56 11.39 -41.17
CA ILE A 127 -27.98 11.87 -39.91
C ILE A 127 -28.13 10.86 -38.75
N ASN A 128 -29.27 10.16 -38.67
CA ASN A 128 -29.53 9.18 -37.60
C ASN A 128 -28.71 7.91 -37.82
N VAL A 129 -28.56 7.48 -39.08
CA VAL A 129 -27.67 6.37 -39.45
C VAL A 129 -26.22 6.72 -39.14
N LEU A 130 -25.77 7.93 -39.45
CA LEU A 130 -24.42 8.40 -39.15
C LEU A 130 -24.16 8.46 -37.64
N MET A 131 -25.13 8.96 -36.85
CA MET A 131 -25.05 8.96 -35.39
C MET A 131 -24.94 7.54 -34.83
N LEU A 132 -25.75 6.60 -35.31
CA LEU A 132 -25.67 5.19 -34.91
C LEU A 132 -24.29 4.58 -35.18
N LEU A 133 -23.75 4.80 -36.39
CA LEU A 133 -22.40 4.34 -36.75
C LEU A 133 -21.32 4.94 -35.85
N LEU A 134 -21.43 6.22 -35.51
CA LEU A 134 -20.51 6.89 -34.60
C LEU A 134 -20.59 6.29 -33.18
N TYR A 135 -21.79 6.04 -32.65
CA TYR A 135 -21.95 5.41 -31.34
C TYR A 135 -21.36 3.99 -31.29
N ILE A 136 -21.58 3.20 -32.35
CA ILE A 136 -20.97 1.86 -32.49
C ILE A 136 -19.45 1.97 -32.55
N PHE A 137 -18.91 2.88 -33.38
CA PHE A 137 -17.48 3.10 -33.52
C PHE A 137 -16.80 3.47 -32.20
N LEU A 138 -17.35 4.44 -31.46
CA LEU A 138 -16.83 4.86 -30.16
C LEU A 138 -16.90 3.73 -29.12
N THR A 139 -17.97 2.95 -29.14
CA THR A 139 -18.14 1.79 -28.25
C THR A 139 -17.10 0.71 -28.56
N VAL A 140 -16.87 0.39 -29.83
CA VAL A 140 -15.82 -0.54 -30.26
C VAL A 140 -14.44 -0.04 -29.86
N LEU A 141 -14.12 1.23 -30.14
CA LEU A 141 -12.83 1.83 -29.77
C LEU A 141 -12.57 1.74 -28.26
N LYS A 142 -13.59 2.02 -27.45
CA LYS A 142 -13.52 1.94 -25.98
C LYS A 142 -13.34 0.50 -25.51
N VAL A 143 -14.09 -0.45 -26.05
CA VAL A 143 -13.96 -1.89 -25.71
C VAL A 143 -12.59 -2.42 -26.13
N VAL A 144 -12.08 -2.03 -27.30
CA VAL A 144 -10.74 -2.38 -27.77
C VAL A 144 -9.68 -1.79 -26.84
N ARG A 145 -9.77 -0.50 -26.47
CA ARG A 145 -8.87 0.11 -25.49
C ARG A 145 -8.92 -0.59 -24.13
N LEU A 146 -10.11 -0.96 -23.66
CA LEU A 146 -10.27 -1.65 -22.38
C LEU A 146 -9.65 -3.06 -22.42
N LYS A 147 -9.86 -3.81 -23.51
CA LYS A 147 -9.22 -5.13 -23.70
C LYS A 147 -7.71 -5.04 -23.88
N LEU A 148 -7.20 -3.95 -24.45
CA LEU A 148 -5.76 -3.71 -24.62
C LEU A 148 -5.05 -3.27 -23.34
N THR A 149 -5.78 -2.74 -22.34
CA THR A 149 -5.20 -2.14 -21.12
C THR A 149 -5.15 -3.09 -19.92
N VAL A 150 -5.75 -4.27 -19.99
CA VAL A 150 -5.86 -5.20 -18.84
C VAL A 150 -5.35 -6.59 -19.21
N LYS A 151 -4.08 -6.69 -19.61
CA LYS A 151 -3.38 -7.99 -19.66
C LYS A 151 -2.72 -8.20 -18.30
N SER A 152 -3.24 -9.14 -17.52
CA SER A 152 -2.68 -9.52 -16.21
C SER A 152 -1.27 -10.06 -16.39
N PHE A 153 -0.38 -9.66 -15.49
CA PHE A 153 1.04 -10.02 -15.50
C PHE A 153 1.30 -11.42 -14.92
N GLY A 154 0.36 -11.96 -14.14
CA GLY A 154 0.46 -13.31 -13.58
C GLY A 154 -0.58 -13.54 -12.49
N THR A 155 -0.63 -14.79 -12.01
CA THR A 155 -1.51 -15.21 -10.91
C THR A 155 -0.66 -15.80 -9.79
N VAL A 156 -0.93 -15.45 -8.54
CA VAL A 156 -0.32 -16.11 -7.39
C VAL A 156 -1.26 -17.20 -6.91
N ILE A 157 -0.78 -18.43 -6.78
CA ILE A 157 -1.58 -19.59 -6.39
C ILE A 157 -0.93 -20.34 -5.22
N ASP A 158 -1.73 -21.09 -4.47
CA ASP A 158 -1.24 -22.00 -3.44
C ASP A 158 -0.61 -23.24 -4.09
N ALA A 159 0.58 -23.63 -3.66
CA ALA A 159 1.30 -24.78 -4.23
C ALA A 159 0.63 -26.13 -3.91
N GLU A 160 -0.16 -26.23 -2.83
CA GLU A 160 -0.85 -27.46 -2.44
C GLU A 160 -2.26 -27.53 -3.01
N THR A 161 -3.00 -26.43 -2.92
CA THR A 161 -4.43 -26.41 -3.27
C THR A 161 -4.71 -25.84 -4.65
N HIS A 162 -3.70 -25.28 -5.33
CA HIS A 162 -3.83 -24.52 -6.59
C HIS A 162 -4.89 -23.40 -6.53
N ALA A 163 -5.27 -22.98 -5.31
CA ALA A 163 -6.26 -21.93 -5.12
C ALA A 163 -5.61 -20.56 -5.34
N PRO A 164 -6.31 -19.61 -5.97
CA PRO A 164 -5.79 -18.26 -6.15
C PRO A 164 -5.57 -17.57 -4.80
N LEU A 165 -4.41 -16.94 -4.65
CA LEU A 165 -4.02 -16.24 -3.44
C LEU A 165 -4.14 -14.73 -3.63
N GLY A 166 -5.30 -14.19 -3.22
CA GLY A 166 -5.47 -12.76 -3.10
C GLY A 166 -4.66 -12.13 -1.97
N ILE A 167 -4.43 -10.82 -2.07
CA ILE A 167 -3.72 -10.00 -1.07
C ILE A 167 -2.26 -10.46 -0.86
N ALA A 168 -1.64 -11.03 -1.88
CA ALA A 168 -0.21 -11.32 -1.90
C ALA A 168 0.57 -10.08 -2.38
N ALA A 169 1.65 -9.73 -1.69
CA ALA A 169 2.53 -8.64 -2.08
C ALA A 169 3.59 -9.14 -3.06
N VAL A 170 3.51 -8.67 -4.30
CA VAL A 170 4.43 -8.97 -5.40
C VAL A 170 5.38 -7.78 -5.58
N ARG A 171 6.66 -7.99 -5.29
CA ARG A 171 7.73 -7.01 -5.49
C ARG A 171 8.50 -7.33 -6.76
N VAL A 172 8.62 -6.35 -7.66
CA VAL A 172 9.33 -6.48 -8.93
C VAL A 172 10.71 -5.85 -8.81
N PHE A 173 11.76 -6.57 -9.21
CA PHE A 173 13.14 -6.09 -9.21
C PHE A 173 13.75 -6.16 -10.61
N ASP A 174 14.52 -5.14 -10.97
CA ASP A 174 15.34 -5.13 -12.18
C ASP A 174 16.54 -6.09 -12.01
N ALA A 175 16.67 -7.08 -12.89
CA ALA A 175 17.71 -8.10 -12.78
C ALA A 175 19.13 -7.54 -12.99
N LYS A 176 19.28 -6.44 -13.73
CA LYS A 176 20.58 -5.79 -14.00
C LYS A 176 21.00 -4.88 -12.86
N ARG A 177 20.06 -4.06 -12.37
CA ARG A 177 20.33 -3.05 -11.34
C ARG A 177 20.14 -3.57 -9.92
N LYS A 178 19.53 -4.75 -9.75
CA LYS A 178 19.07 -5.29 -8.45
C LYS A 178 18.24 -4.28 -7.65
N ALA A 179 17.60 -3.35 -8.36
CA ALA A 179 16.82 -2.27 -7.79
C ALA A 179 15.34 -2.64 -7.81
N MET A 180 14.65 -2.29 -6.75
CA MET A 180 13.20 -2.48 -6.67
C MET A 180 12.50 -1.49 -7.59
N VAL A 181 11.67 -2.00 -8.48
CA VAL A 181 10.98 -1.20 -9.50
C VAL A 181 9.60 -0.81 -9.00
N THR A 182 8.84 -1.78 -8.50
CA THR A 182 7.47 -1.54 -8.02
C THR A 182 6.97 -2.65 -7.09
N THR A 183 5.96 -2.34 -6.28
CA THR A 183 5.18 -3.33 -5.53
C THR A 183 3.75 -3.32 -6.03
N ARG A 184 3.16 -4.51 -6.18
CA ARG A 184 1.75 -4.70 -6.48
C ARG A 184 1.14 -5.71 -5.52
N ILE A 185 -0.14 -5.57 -5.27
CA ILE A 185 -0.92 -6.51 -4.46
C ILE A 185 -1.84 -7.28 -5.41
N THR A 186 -1.96 -8.59 -5.23
CA THR A 186 -2.89 -9.41 -6.01
C THR A 186 -4.34 -9.10 -5.65
N ASN A 187 -5.23 -9.13 -6.64
CA ASN A 187 -6.67 -9.02 -6.43
C ASN A 187 -7.24 -10.29 -5.76
N GLU A 188 -8.54 -10.33 -5.48
CA GLU A 188 -9.20 -11.49 -4.86
C GLU A 188 -9.03 -12.80 -5.65
N GLU A 189 -8.85 -12.70 -6.98
CA GLU A 189 -8.58 -13.83 -7.89
C GLU A 189 -7.09 -14.17 -7.99
N GLY A 190 -6.22 -13.61 -7.15
CA GLY A 190 -4.77 -13.86 -7.16
C GLY A 190 -4.01 -13.19 -8.31
N LYS A 191 -4.68 -12.42 -9.17
CA LYS A 191 -4.07 -11.77 -10.35
C LYS A 191 -3.41 -10.45 -9.98
N PHE A 192 -2.29 -10.14 -10.62
CA PHE A 192 -1.63 -8.84 -10.52
C PHE A 192 -1.27 -8.29 -11.91
N SER A 193 -1.15 -6.96 -12.01
CA SER A 193 -0.65 -6.27 -13.20
C SER A 193 0.41 -5.24 -12.82
N ALA A 194 1.52 -5.23 -13.55
CA ALA A 194 2.60 -4.29 -13.37
C ALA A 194 2.87 -3.56 -14.70
N LEU A 195 2.82 -2.24 -14.67
CA LEU A 195 3.10 -1.40 -15.83
C LEU A 195 4.60 -1.06 -15.83
N ILE A 196 5.41 -1.93 -16.44
CA ILE A 196 6.88 -1.82 -16.45
C ILE A 196 7.43 -1.93 -17.86
N GLN A 197 8.58 -1.27 -18.10
CA GLN A 197 9.22 -1.25 -19.41
C GLN A 197 9.80 -2.63 -19.77
N PRO A 198 9.90 -2.99 -21.06
CA PRO A 198 10.54 -4.23 -21.50
C PRO A 198 11.96 -4.35 -20.93
N GLY A 199 12.31 -5.53 -20.43
CA GLY A 199 13.57 -5.76 -19.72
C GLY A 199 13.62 -7.10 -18.96
N ASP A 200 14.72 -7.34 -18.26
CA ASP A 200 14.93 -8.53 -17.43
C ASP A 200 14.57 -8.22 -15.97
N TYR A 201 13.64 -8.96 -15.39
CA TYR A 201 13.16 -8.74 -14.02
C TYR A 201 13.07 -10.04 -13.22
N TYR A 202 13.04 -9.97 -11.91
CA TYR A 202 12.62 -11.10 -11.07
C TYR A 202 11.60 -10.61 -10.04
N LEU A 203 10.74 -11.51 -9.59
CA LEU A 203 9.67 -11.22 -8.64
C LEU A 203 10.01 -11.83 -7.29
N ILE A 204 9.66 -11.13 -6.21
CA ILE A 204 9.61 -11.69 -4.86
C ILE A 204 8.17 -11.55 -4.38
N VAL A 205 7.52 -12.68 -4.16
CA VAL A 205 6.13 -12.74 -3.71
C VAL A 205 6.09 -13.10 -2.23
N THR A 206 5.32 -12.35 -1.45
CA THR A 206 5.17 -12.54 -0.01
C THR A 206 3.70 -12.49 0.38
N LYS A 207 3.28 -13.42 1.25
CA LYS A 207 1.93 -13.45 1.83
C LYS A 207 2.02 -13.99 3.27
N SER A 208 1.21 -13.44 4.17
CA SER A 208 1.15 -13.92 5.56
C SER A 208 0.74 -15.40 5.60
N GLY A 209 1.48 -16.22 6.35
CA GLY A 209 1.27 -17.68 6.43
C GLY A 209 1.90 -18.49 5.29
N TYR A 210 2.62 -17.83 4.36
CA TYR A 210 3.32 -18.48 3.25
C TYR A 210 4.82 -18.12 3.28
N GLU A 211 5.65 -19.01 2.77
CA GLU A 211 7.08 -18.72 2.59
C GLU A 211 7.27 -17.72 1.44
N PRO A 212 8.14 -16.71 1.60
CA PRO A 212 8.53 -15.83 0.51
C PRO A 212 9.12 -16.62 -0.67
N GLN A 213 8.59 -16.42 -1.87
CA GLN A 213 9.12 -17.07 -3.07
C GLN A 213 9.72 -16.04 -4.02
N GLN A 214 10.95 -16.31 -4.46
CA GLN A 214 11.60 -15.56 -5.52
C GLN A 214 11.51 -16.33 -6.85
N THR A 215 11.10 -15.66 -7.92
CA THR A 215 11.06 -16.25 -9.25
C THR A 215 12.43 -16.18 -9.93
N GLY A 216 12.64 -16.99 -10.97
CA GLY A 216 13.76 -16.81 -11.90
C GLY A 216 13.70 -15.48 -12.66
N SER A 217 14.73 -15.22 -13.48
CA SER A 217 14.75 -14.04 -14.36
C SER A 217 13.70 -14.16 -15.47
N LEU A 218 12.86 -13.14 -15.57
CA LEU A 218 11.76 -13.00 -16.50
C LEU A 218 12.13 -11.94 -17.54
N LYS A 219 12.10 -12.34 -18.81
CA LYS A 219 12.25 -11.44 -19.95
C LYS A 219 10.90 -10.88 -20.34
N LEU A 220 10.71 -9.58 -20.17
CA LEU A 220 9.52 -8.89 -20.61
C LEU A 220 9.75 -8.26 -21.97
N SER A 221 8.92 -8.67 -22.93
CA SER A 221 8.82 -8.04 -24.24
C SER A 221 7.57 -7.17 -24.30
N LYS A 222 7.62 -6.08 -25.09
CA LYS A 222 6.55 -5.07 -25.25
C LYS A 222 5.18 -5.65 -25.66
N THR A 223 5.16 -6.90 -26.13
CA THR A 223 3.99 -7.58 -26.70
C THR A 223 3.61 -8.86 -25.93
N GLU A 224 4.52 -9.41 -25.11
CA GLU A 224 4.30 -10.63 -24.34
C GLU A 224 4.17 -10.30 -22.86
N THR A 225 2.92 -10.29 -22.42
CA THR A 225 2.60 -10.45 -21.00
C THR A 225 2.73 -11.94 -20.72
N LEU A 226 3.86 -12.37 -20.16
CA LEU A 226 3.99 -13.72 -19.63
C LEU A 226 2.96 -13.87 -18.52
N ALA A 227 1.85 -14.56 -18.78
CA ALA A 227 0.94 -15.00 -17.73
C ALA A 227 1.66 -16.11 -16.96
N MET A 228 2.45 -15.72 -15.96
CA MET A 228 3.16 -16.67 -15.13
C MET A 228 2.40 -16.89 -13.84
N ASP A 229 2.17 -18.16 -13.52
CA ASP A 229 1.65 -18.54 -12.22
C ASP A 229 2.83 -18.65 -11.23
N VAL A 230 2.71 -17.97 -10.10
CA VAL A 230 3.67 -18.04 -9.01
C VAL A 230 3.02 -18.81 -7.88
N GLU A 231 3.52 -20.02 -7.65
CA GLU A 231 3.08 -20.86 -6.54
C GLU A 231 3.69 -20.37 -5.24
N LEU A 232 2.97 -20.46 -4.12
CA LEU A 232 3.49 -20.21 -2.78
C LEU A 232 3.26 -21.43 -1.91
N LYS A 233 4.30 -21.83 -1.17
CA LYS A 233 4.20 -22.86 -0.14
C LYS A 233 3.77 -22.25 1.20
N LYS A 234 2.89 -22.93 1.93
CA LYS A 234 2.54 -22.50 3.29
C LYS A 234 3.76 -22.61 4.18
N ALA A 235 3.98 -21.58 5.00
CA ALA A 235 5.00 -21.64 6.04
C ALA A 235 4.54 -22.67 7.08
N GLN A 236 5.30 -23.75 7.28
CA GLN A 236 5.03 -24.67 8.37
C GLN A 236 5.12 -23.89 9.69
N ARG A 237 4.01 -23.84 10.43
CA ARG A 237 4.05 -23.42 11.83
C ARG A 237 4.78 -24.52 12.59
N ASP A 238 6.07 -24.34 12.81
CA ASP A 238 6.77 -25.08 13.84
C ASP A 238 6.14 -24.70 15.18
N LEU A 239 5.19 -25.52 15.62
CA LEU A 239 4.77 -25.63 17.02
C LEU A 239 5.97 -26.16 17.81
N HIS A 240 6.98 -25.33 18.01
CA HIS A 240 7.79 -25.46 19.20
C HIS A 240 6.89 -25.03 20.36
N GLU A 241 6.25 -26.02 21.00
CA GLU A 241 5.82 -25.93 22.39
C GLU A 241 7.06 -25.65 23.27
N GLY A 242 7.55 -24.41 23.22
CA GLY A 242 8.34 -23.85 24.30
C GLY A 242 7.37 -23.62 25.44
N GLY A 243 7.22 -24.62 26.31
CA GLY A 243 6.44 -24.51 27.54
C GLY A 243 6.77 -23.19 28.24
N MET A 244 5.77 -22.32 28.33
CA MET A 244 5.85 -21.10 29.11
C MET A 244 5.85 -21.52 30.57
N GLN A 245 7.04 -21.84 31.11
CA GLN A 245 7.24 -21.98 32.54
C GLN A 245 6.88 -20.62 33.16
N LEU A 246 5.73 -20.60 33.83
CA LEU A 246 5.35 -19.52 34.72
C LEU A 246 6.53 -19.29 35.69
N PRO A 247 6.96 -18.03 35.90
CA PRO A 247 7.95 -17.75 36.93
C PRO A 247 7.44 -18.26 38.28
N PRO A 248 8.29 -18.86 39.13
CA PRO A 248 7.86 -19.34 40.43
C PRO A 248 7.30 -18.17 41.23
N SER A 249 6.06 -18.33 41.68
CA SER A 249 5.34 -17.43 42.58
C SER A 249 6.26 -16.98 43.70
N MET A 250 6.67 -15.70 43.69
CA MET A 250 7.30 -15.07 44.85
C MET A 250 6.30 -15.13 46.01
N ASN A 251 6.62 -15.93 47.02
CA ASN A 251 5.92 -15.87 48.30
C ASN A 251 6.01 -14.43 48.85
N PRO A 252 4.92 -13.89 49.40
CA PRO A 252 4.97 -12.59 50.07
C PRO A 252 5.92 -12.66 51.28
N PRO A 253 6.58 -11.55 51.64
CA PRO A 253 7.51 -11.52 52.75
C PRO A 253 6.78 -11.85 54.05
N SER A 254 7.28 -12.83 54.78
CA SER A 254 6.90 -13.11 56.16
C SER A 254 7.03 -11.83 56.99
N ALA A 255 5.90 -11.39 57.55
CA ALA A 255 5.84 -10.31 58.52
C ALA A 255 6.75 -10.67 59.72
N GLN A 256 7.82 -9.92 59.91
CA GLN A 256 8.55 -9.89 61.16
C GLN A 256 7.72 -9.08 62.15
N THR A 257 7.01 -9.77 63.04
CA THR A 257 6.45 -9.17 64.24
C THR A 257 7.62 -8.82 65.17
N SER A 258 7.94 -7.53 65.22
CA SER A 258 8.70 -6.89 66.30
C SER A 258 8.08 -7.28 67.64
N THR A 259 8.81 -8.07 68.44
CA THR A 259 8.50 -8.23 69.87
C THR A 259 9.54 -7.43 70.64
N GLU A 260 9.01 -6.43 71.31
CA GLU A 260 9.63 -5.39 72.10
C GLU A 260 10.31 -6.00 73.34
N GLU A 261 11.53 -5.55 73.62
CA GLU A 261 12.21 -5.80 74.90
C GLU A 261 11.38 -5.22 76.04
N THR A 262 11.15 -5.99 77.10
CA THR A 262 10.92 -5.41 78.42
C THR A 262 11.81 -6.10 79.44
N LYS A 263 12.76 -5.30 79.91
CA LYS A 263 13.73 -5.55 80.97
C LYS A 263 13.07 -5.24 82.33
N THR A 264 13.14 -6.19 83.25
CA THR A 264 12.99 -6.03 84.72
C THR A 264 13.73 -7.23 85.29
N GLU A 265 14.97 -7.16 85.76
CA GLU A 265 15.52 -6.48 86.96
C GLU A 265 14.99 -7.03 88.29
N SER A 266 15.96 -7.41 89.13
CA SER A 266 15.98 -7.58 90.60
C SER A 266 15.51 -8.89 91.27
N GLU A 267 16.50 -9.45 91.99
CA GLU A 267 16.52 -10.32 93.19
C GLU A 267 16.29 -11.84 93.07
#